data_AF-A0A4S9CE42-F1
#
_entry.id   AF-A0A4S9CE42-F1
#
_cell.length_a   1.000
_cell.length_b   1.000
_cell.length_c   1.000
_cell.angle_alpha   90.00
_cell.angle_beta   90.00
_cell.angle_gamma   90.00
#
_symmetry.space_group_name_H-M   'P 1'
#
loop_
_entity.id
_entity.type
_entity.pdbx_description
1 polymer ?
#
loop_
_entity_poly.entity_id
_entity_poly.type
_entity_poly.pdbx_seq_one_letter_code
_entity_poly.pdbx_strand_id
1 'polypeptide(L)'
;MKIQKATSPPPDIILGPANTNMKNAPIIPIEEEAPWPDISACPTSLNSLFALTQAGLSTTTASAIHTAYNTIPHPCLCLKTYAINYLASLATRIDVYEEGQDWIGALMEMGANDQLIHAIVQPGMEDVMVMNTAWEWMKEAMNNRWEFYEWMIELGKVREVGRRGPKDISC
;
A
#
# COMPACT_ATOMS: atom_id res chain seq x y z
N MET A 1 14.87 -5.90 58.24
CA MET A 1 14.32 -5.72 56.88
C MET A 1 13.10 -6.61 56.73
N LYS A 2 11.90 -6.04 56.92
CA LYS A 2 10.59 -6.67 56.67
C LYS A 2 9.64 -5.54 56.27
N ILE A 3 9.17 -5.59 55.02
CA ILE A 3 8.27 -4.61 54.42
C ILE A 3 6.88 -4.86 55.00
N GLN A 4 6.31 -3.88 55.70
CA GLN A 4 4.93 -3.93 56.18
C GLN A 4 3.99 -3.56 55.03
N LYS A 5 3.06 -4.46 54.74
CA LYS A 5 2.02 -4.35 53.73
C LYS A 5 0.91 -3.44 54.26
N ALA A 6 0.78 -2.22 53.73
CA ALA A 6 -0.36 -1.36 53.98
C ALA A 6 -1.45 -1.67 52.92
N THR A 7 -2.55 -2.29 53.35
CA THR A 7 -3.80 -2.39 52.60
C THR A 7 -4.70 -1.23 53.01
N SER A 8 -4.94 -0.30 52.09
CA SER A 8 -6.01 0.70 52.18
C SER A 8 -6.89 0.59 50.93
N PRO A 9 -8.24 0.58 51.04
CA PRO A 9 -9.12 0.58 49.88
C PRO A 9 -9.14 1.96 49.19
N PRO A 10 -9.45 2.03 47.89
CA PRO A 10 -9.54 3.29 47.16
C PRO A 10 -10.78 4.10 47.57
N PRO A 11 -10.74 5.44 47.50
CA PRO A 11 -11.82 6.30 47.97
C PRO A 11 -13.04 6.26 47.04
N ASP A 12 -14.23 6.29 47.63
CA ASP A 12 -15.52 6.37 46.94
C ASP A 12 -15.66 7.70 46.16
N ILE A 13 -15.91 7.60 44.85
CA ILE A 13 -16.20 8.74 43.98
C ILE A 13 -17.68 9.10 44.14
N ILE A 14 -17.96 10.23 44.79
CA ILE A 14 -19.30 10.83 44.83
C ILE A 14 -19.60 11.39 43.43
N LEU A 15 -20.49 10.72 42.69
CA LEU A 15 -21.06 11.25 41.45
C LEU A 15 -22.01 12.39 41.79
N GLY A 16 -21.61 13.62 41.47
CA GLY A 16 -22.50 14.79 41.47
C GLY A 16 -23.63 14.64 40.43
N PRO A 17 -24.70 15.45 40.52
CA PRO A 17 -25.89 15.27 39.70
C PRO A 17 -25.56 15.44 38.22
N ALA A 18 -26.08 14.53 37.40
CA ALA A 18 -25.93 14.55 35.95
C ALA A 18 -26.56 15.83 35.38
N ASN A 19 -25.71 16.71 34.85
CA ASN A 19 -26.13 17.84 34.04
C ASN A 19 -26.79 17.28 32.76
N THR A 20 -28.11 17.46 32.64
CA THR A 20 -28.89 17.19 31.43
C THR A 20 -29.01 18.46 30.59
N ASN A 21 -27.91 18.91 29.98
CA ASN A 21 -27.94 19.99 29.00
C ASN A 21 -27.22 19.59 27.69
N MET A 22 -27.65 18.49 27.08
CA MET A 22 -27.23 18.02 25.75
C MET A 22 -27.98 18.73 24.61
N LYS A 23 -28.27 20.04 24.71
CA LYS A 23 -28.93 20.76 23.60
C LYS A 23 -27.97 21.36 22.58
N ASN A 24 -26.67 21.49 22.91
CA ASN A 24 -25.68 22.14 22.05
C ASN A 24 -24.41 21.29 21.85
N ALA A 25 -24.52 19.96 21.85
CA ALA A 25 -23.40 19.15 21.39
C ALA A 25 -23.15 19.49 19.91
N PRO A 26 -21.91 19.83 19.50
CA PRO A 26 -21.58 19.99 18.09
C PRO A 26 -21.97 18.69 17.39
N ILE A 27 -22.87 18.77 16.41
CA ILE A 27 -23.11 17.67 15.50
C ILE A 27 -21.81 17.53 14.71
N ILE A 28 -20.96 16.59 15.11
CA ILE A 28 -19.86 16.15 14.27
C ILE A 28 -20.54 15.63 13.00
N PRO A 29 -20.25 16.19 11.81
CA PRO A 29 -20.71 15.60 10.58
C PRO A 29 -20.26 14.15 10.59
N ILE A 30 -21.20 13.21 10.52
CA ILE A 30 -20.86 11.82 10.23
C ILE A 30 -20.14 11.91 8.89
N GLU A 31 -18.84 11.63 8.88
CA GLU A 31 -18.07 11.55 7.64
C GLU A 31 -18.86 10.64 6.71
N GLU A 32 -19.26 11.19 5.57
CA GLU A 32 -19.86 10.44 4.47
C GLU A 32 -18.92 9.25 4.23
N GLU A 33 -19.45 8.02 4.39
CA GLU A 33 -18.67 6.79 4.29
C GLU A 33 -17.82 6.89 3.02
N ALA A 34 -16.50 7.04 3.19
CA ALA A 34 -15.62 7.34 2.07
C ALA A 34 -15.90 6.30 0.99
N PRO A 35 -16.16 6.71 -0.27
CA PRO A 35 -16.56 5.77 -1.30
C PRO A 35 -15.53 4.65 -1.34
N TRP A 36 -16.00 3.41 -1.18
CA TRP A 36 -15.15 2.23 -1.23
C TRP A 36 -14.22 2.36 -2.45
N PRO A 37 -12.91 2.14 -2.29
CA PRO A 37 -11.97 2.32 -3.38
C PRO A 37 -12.45 1.52 -4.60
N ASP A 38 -12.43 2.14 -5.78
CA ASP A 38 -12.85 1.48 -7.01
C ASP A 38 -11.94 0.27 -7.28
N ILE A 39 -12.47 -0.91 -7.02
CA ILE A 39 -11.73 -2.18 -7.10
C ILE A 39 -11.55 -2.64 -8.56
N SER A 40 -12.19 -1.98 -9.53
CA SER A 40 -12.11 -2.37 -10.94
C SER A 40 -10.69 -2.23 -11.52
N ALA A 41 -9.88 -1.34 -10.94
CA ALA A 41 -8.47 -1.18 -11.27
C ALA A 41 -7.54 -2.20 -10.55
N CYS A 42 -8.06 -2.97 -9.60
CA CYS A 42 -7.25 -3.94 -8.85
C CYS A 42 -7.01 -5.22 -9.68
N PRO A 43 -5.77 -5.70 -9.80
CA PRO A 43 -5.51 -6.98 -10.44
C PRO A 43 -6.21 -8.12 -9.71
N THR A 44 -6.84 -9.02 -10.46
CA THR A 44 -7.45 -10.25 -9.91
C THR A 44 -6.39 -11.31 -9.56
N SER A 45 -5.18 -11.18 -10.13
CA SER A 45 -4.02 -12.03 -9.85
C SER A 45 -2.76 -11.19 -9.80
N LEU A 46 -1.97 -11.35 -8.73
CA LEU A 46 -0.67 -10.69 -8.56
C LEU A 46 0.42 -11.28 -9.46
N ASN A 47 0.20 -12.47 -10.03
CA ASN A 47 1.10 -13.09 -10.98
C ASN A 47 0.60 -12.83 -12.41
N SER A 48 0.41 -11.56 -12.76
CA SER A 48 -0.07 -11.16 -14.09
C SER A 48 0.66 -9.94 -14.62
N LEU A 49 0.70 -9.82 -15.95
CA LEU A 49 1.16 -8.61 -16.62
C LEU A 49 0.39 -7.37 -16.12
N PHE A 50 -0.91 -7.51 -15.93
CA PHE A 50 -1.77 -6.43 -15.47
C PHE A 50 -1.36 -5.92 -14.08
N ALA A 51 -0.96 -6.81 -13.16
CA ALA A 51 -0.48 -6.40 -11.84
C ALA A 51 0.79 -5.53 -11.93
N LEU A 52 1.71 -5.85 -12.84
CA LEU A 52 2.92 -5.04 -13.08
C LEU A 52 2.57 -3.65 -13.66
N THR A 53 1.63 -3.59 -14.59
CA THR A 53 1.18 -2.32 -15.18
C THR A 53 0.47 -1.45 -14.13
N GLN A 54 -0.38 -2.05 -13.29
CA GLN A 54 -1.06 -1.34 -12.20
C GLN A 54 -0.09 -0.87 -11.11
N ALA A 55 0.95 -1.67 -10.83
CA ALA A 55 2.06 -1.26 -9.96
C ALA A 55 2.85 -0.05 -10.52
N GLY A 56 2.54 0.44 -11.72
CA GLY A 56 3.07 1.68 -12.26
C GLY A 56 4.25 1.48 -13.21
N LEU A 57 4.49 0.26 -13.67
CA LEU A 57 5.52 0.01 -14.68
C LEU A 57 4.99 0.33 -16.08
N SER A 58 5.88 0.83 -16.93
CA SER A 58 5.61 1.02 -18.36
C SER A 58 5.22 -0.31 -19.01
N THR A 59 4.38 -0.28 -20.04
CA THR A 59 3.95 -1.48 -20.76
C THR A 59 5.15 -2.29 -21.27
N THR A 60 6.19 -1.61 -21.75
CA THR A 60 7.42 -2.23 -22.24
C THR A 60 8.15 -2.98 -21.13
N THR A 61 8.40 -2.33 -20.00
CA THR A 61 9.11 -2.94 -18.86
C THR A 61 8.29 -4.05 -18.22
N ALA A 62 6.99 -3.82 -18.01
CA ALA A 62 6.08 -4.82 -17.48
C ALA A 62 6.04 -6.08 -18.37
N SER A 63 5.97 -5.91 -19.69
CA SER A 63 5.99 -7.01 -20.65
C SER A 63 7.31 -7.78 -20.63
N ALA A 64 8.44 -7.07 -20.56
CA ALA A 64 9.77 -7.67 -20.49
C ALA A 64 9.92 -8.52 -19.20
N ILE A 65 9.54 -7.98 -18.05
CA ILE A 65 9.58 -8.68 -16.76
C ILE A 65 8.65 -9.89 -16.79
N HIS A 66 7.41 -9.73 -17.23
CA HIS A 66 6.43 -10.82 -17.25
C HIS A 66 6.87 -11.95 -18.20
N THR A 67 7.43 -11.60 -19.36
CA THR A 67 7.97 -12.58 -20.31
C THR A 67 9.14 -13.34 -19.69
N ALA A 68 10.10 -12.61 -19.10
CA ALA A 68 11.27 -13.21 -18.47
C ALA A 68 10.92 -14.07 -17.23
N TYR A 69 9.89 -13.68 -16.48
CA TYR A 69 9.39 -14.46 -15.36
C TYR A 69 8.78 -15.80 -15.81
N ASN A 70 8.01 -15.79 -16.90
CA ASN A 70 7.32 -16.98 -17.40
C ASN A 70 8.23 -17.96 -18.15
N THR A 71 9.47 -17.60 -18.48
CA THR A 71 10.46 -18.54 -19.03
C THR A 71 11.15 -19.36 -17.94
N ILE A 72 11.00 -18.98 -16.65
CA ILE A 72 11.59 -19.70 -15.52
C ILE A 72 10.75 -20.95 -15.24
N PRO A 73 11.32 -22.16 -15.35
CA PRO A 73 10.62 -23.38 -14.94
C PRO A 73 10.41 -23.37 -13.43
N HIS A 74 9.15 -23.48 -12.99
CA HIS A 74 8.77 -23.48 -11.57
C HIS A 74 9.35 -22.30 -10.78
N PRO A 75 8.84 -21.06 -11.00
CA PRO A 75 9.37 -19.90 -10.31
C PRO A 75 9.24 -20.07 -8.78
N CYS A 76 10.37 -20.06 -8.08
CA CYS A 76 10.44 -20.14 -6.62
C CYS A 76 10.26 -18.78 -5.93
N LEU A 77 10.27 -17.70 -6.71
CA LEU A 77 10.04 -16.32 -6.27
C LEU A 77 8.69 -15.85 -6.80
N CYS A 78 7.95 -15.08 -6.00
CA CYS A 78 6.75 -14.41 -6.49
C CYS A 78 7.10 -13.32 -7.51
N LEU A 79 6.15 -12.98 -8.38
CA LEU A 79 6.36 -11.99 -9.44
C LEU A 79 6.85 -10.63 -8.90
N LYS A 80 6.36 -10.20 -7.74
CA LYS A 80 6.82 -8.97 -7.04
C LYS A 80 8.33 -8.96 -6.84
N THR A 81 8.84 -10.01 -6.19
CA THR A 81 10.25 -10.12 -5.83
C THR A 81 11.11 -10.21 -7.08
N TYR A 82 10.66 -10.96 -8.08
CA TYR A 82 11.34 -11.04 -9.36
C TYR A 82 11.41 -9.68 -10.05
N ALA A 83 10.30 -8.94 -10.10
CA ALA A 83 10.24 -7.62 -10.70
C ALA A 83 11.19 -6.63 -10.01
N ILE A 84 11.19 -6.57 -8.68
CA ILE A 84 12.11 -5.72 -7.91
C ILE A 84 13.57 -6.08 -8.26
N ASN A 85 13.94 -7.36 -8.27
CA ASN A 85 15.30 -7.77 -8.61
C ASN A 85 15.68 -7.43 -10.06
N TYR A 86 14.73 -7.53 -10.99
CA TYR A 86 14.94 -7.13 -12.38
C TYR A 86 15.23 -5.63 -12.47
N LEU A 87 14.43 -4.80 -11.81
CA LEU A 87 14.56 -3.35 -11.82
C LEU A 87 15.83 -2.87 -11.12
N ALA A 88 16.27 -3.55 -10.05
CA ALA A 88 17.54 -3.26 -9.36
C ALA A 88 18.74 -3.33 -10.31
N SER A 89 18.71 -4.23 -11.31
CA SER A 89 19.75 -4.31 -12.32
C SER A 89 19.75 -3.14 -13.31
N LEU A 90 18.62 -2.44 -13.45
CA LEU A 90 18.52 -1.21 -14.23
C LEU A 90 18.99 -0.01 -13.42
N ALA A 91 18.68 0.02 -12.11
CA ALA A 91 19.12 1.08 -11.19
C ALA A 91 20.64 1.28 -11.17
N THR A 92 21.43 0.20 -11.16
CA THR A 92 22.90 0.30 -11.17
C THR A 92 23.48 1.01 -12.40
N ARG A 93 22.72 1.13 -13.50
CA ARG A 93 23.11 1.93 -14.66
C ARG A 93 23.02 3.43 -14.41
N ILE A 94 22.35 3.83 -13.32
CA ILE A 94 21.93 5.21 -13.05
C ILE A 94 22.09 5.60 -11.57
N ASP A 95 22.76 4.76 -10.76
CA ASP A 95 22.75 4.79 -9.28
C ASP A 95 23.36 6.06 -8.62
N VAL A 96 23.84 7.03 -9.40
CA VAL A 96 24.44 8.27 -8.87
C VAL A 96 23.49 9.45 -9.09
N TYR A 97 22.57 9.65 -8.15
CA TYR A 97 21.71 10.84 -8.11
C TYR A 97 22.19 11.84 -7.06
N GLU A 98 22.40 13.07 -7.50
CA GLU A 98 22.78 14.22 -6.68
C GLU A 98 21.74 15.34 -6.85
N GLU A 99 21.77 16.33 -5.96
CA GLU A 99 20.92 17.51 -6.01
C GLU A 99 21.00 18.21 -7.39
N GLY A 100 19.84 18.41 -8.05
CA GLY A 100 19.76 19.00 -9.39
C GLY A 100 19.80 18.02 -10.58
N GLN A 101 19.88 16.71 -10.33
CA GLN A 101 19.77 15.68 -11.37
C GLN A 101 18.31 15.42 -11.83
N ASP A 102 18.16 14.87 -13.03
CA ASP A 102 16.86 14.54 -13.62
C ASP A 102 16.25 13.26 -13.00
N TRP A 103 15.46 13.47 -11.95
CA TRP A 103 14.67 12.44 -11.27
C TRP A 103 13.60 11.78 -12.14
N ILE A 104 13.12 12.47 -13.17
CA ILE A 104 12.09 11.92 -14.05
C ILE A 104 12.75 10.95 -15.03
N GLY A 105 13.83 11.37 -15.70
CA GLY A 105 14.62 10.51 -16.59
C GLY A 105 15.11 9.24 -15.90
N ALA A 106 15.57 9.38 -14.65
CA ALA A 106 15.92 8.28 -13.75
C ALA A 106 14.87 7.17 -13.64
N LEU A 107 13.67 7.57 -13.24
CA LEU A 107 12.55 6.68 -13.02
C LEU A 107 12.06 6.08 -14.34
N MET A 108 12.06 6.88 -15.42
CA MET A 108 11.69 6.41 -16.77
C MET A 108 12.64 5.33 -17.29
N GLU A 109 13.95 5.47 -17.09
CA GLU A 109 14.94 4.47 -17.52
C GLU A 109 14.83 3.16 -16.72
N MET A 110 14.45 3.23 -15.44
CA MET A 110 14.04 2.04 -14.67
C MET A 110 12.68 1.49 -15.09
N GLY A 111 11.95 2.19 -15.97
CA GLY A 111 10.69 1.72 -16.53
C GLY A 111 9.44 2.12 -15.76
N ALA A 112 9.52 3.15 -14.91
CA ALA A 112 8.33 3.77 -14.33
C ALA A 112 7.48 4.42 -15.43
N ASN A 113 6.16 4.32 -15.31
CA ASN A 113 5.23 5.08 -16.12
C ASN A 113 4.91 6.43 -15.47
N ASP A 114 4.23 7.31 -16.20
CA ASP A 114 3.88 8.65 -15.73
C ASP A 114 3.12 8.64 -14.41
N GLN A 115 2.24 7.66 -14.18
CA GLN A 115 1.48 7.57 -12.91
C GLN A 115 2.37 7.24 -11.72
N LEU A 116 3.39 6.40 -11.91
CA LEU A 116 4.35 6.08 -10.85
C LEU A 116 5.31 7.25 -10.61
N ILE A 117 5.76 7.89 -11.68
CA ILE A 117 6.60 9.09 -11.61
C ILE A 117 5.86 10.19 -10.85
N HIS A 118 4.60 10.48 -11.18
CA HIS A 118 3.79 11.47 -10.45
C HIS A 118 3.52 11.10 -8.99
N ALA A 119 3.49 9.82 -8.66
CA ALA A 119 3.32 9.38 -7.27
C ALA A 119 4.60 9.58 -6.44
N ILE A 120 5.77 9.45 -7.08
CA ILE A 120 7.09 9.60 -6.45
C ILE A 120 7.50 11.08 -6.44
N VAL A 121 7.41 11.75 -7.58
CA VAL A 121 7.84 13.12 -7.83
C VAL A 121 6.65 14.05 -7.67
N GLN A 122 6.42 14.50 -6.43
CA GLN A 122 5.39 15.49 -6.12
C GLN A 122 6.01 16.90 -6.04
N PRO A 123 5.41 17.92 -6.69
CA PRO A 123 5.89 19.30 -6.58
C PRO A 123 5.94 19.76 -5.12
N GLY A 124 7.04 20.38 -4.70
CA GLY A 124 7.22 20.87 -3.33
C GLY A 124 7.76 19.83 -2.33
N MET A 125 8.10 18.62 -2.79
CA MET A 125 8.70 17.54 -1.99
C MET A 125 10.15 17.26 -2.41
N GLU A 126 10.81 18.18 -3.12
CA GLU A 126 12.15 18.01 -3.67
C GLU A 126 13.18 17.69 -2.57
N ASP A 127 13.06 18.36 -1.41
CA ASP A 127 13.91 18.13 -0.23
C ASP A 127 13.73 16.72 0.37
N VAL A 128 12.55 16.13 0.23
CA VAL A 128 12.27 14.76 0.69
C VAL A 128 12.86 13.77 -0.31
N MET A 129 12.75 14.06 -1.61
CA MET A 129 13.24 13.19 -2.66
C MET A 129 14.76 12.98 -2.57
N VAL A 130 15.54 14.02 -2.25
CA VAL A 130 17.02 13.92 -2.13
C VAL A 130 17.50 13.07 -0.95
N MET A 131 16.62 12.68 -0.02
CA MET A 131 17.00 11.84 1.14
C MET A 131 17.32 10.39 0.76
N ASN A 132 17.04 10.01 -0.48
CA ASN A 132 16.99 8.63 -0.90
C ASN A 132 17.31 8.55 -2.42
N THR A 133 17.61 7.38 -2.99
CA THR A 133 17.90 7.25 -4.44
C THR A 133 16.62 7.02 -5.23
N ALA A 134 16.62 7.31 -6.53
CA ALA A 134 15.48 6.98 -7.40
C ALA A 134 15.12 5.49 -7.34
N TRP A 135 16.12 4.63 -7.18
CA TRP A 135 15.92 3.20 -7.03
C TRP A 135 15.16 2.84 -5.75
N GLU A 136 15.57 3.40 -4.62
CA GLU A 136 14.95 3.10 -3.35
C GLU A 136 13.52 3.67 -3.28
N TRP A 137 13.25 4.86 -3.84
CA TRP A 137 11.89 5.37 -4.03
C TRP A 137 11.03 4.49 -4.94
N MET A 138 11.59 4.03 -6.06
CA MET A 138 10.91 3.10 -6.98
C MET A 138 10.52 1.81 -6.27
N LYS A 139 11.47 1.24 -5.50
CA LYS A 139 11.26 0.02 -4.72
C LYS A 139 10.19 0.22 -3.65
N GLU A 140 10.21 1.33 -2.91
CA GLU A 140 9.22 1.65 -1.90
C GLU A 140 7.82 1.82 -2.51
N ALA A 141 7.70 2.61 -3.57
CA ALA A 141 6.43 2.83 -4.26
C ALA A 141 5.85 1.53 -4.82
N MET A 142 6.68 0.65 -5.37
CA MET A 142 6.26 -0.68 -5.81
C MET A 142 5.78 -1.55 -4.66
N ASN A 143 6.49 -1.59 -3.53
CA ASN A 143 6.06 -2.37 -2.36
C ASN A 143 4.71 -1.89 -1.85
N ASN A 144 4.55 -0.58 -1.65
CA ASN A 144 3.31 0.02 -1.15
C ASN A 144 2.11 -0.29 -2.05
N ARG A 145 2.28 -0.18 -3.37
CA ARG A 145 1.22 -0.53 -4.34
C ARG A 145 0.90 -2.02 -4.32
N TRP A 146 1.91 -2.88 -4.17
CA TRP A 146 1.70 -4.32 -4.14
C TRP A 146 0.99 -4.78 -2.88
N GLU A 147 1.36 -4.25 -1.72
CA GLU A 147 0.70 -4.50 -0.43
C GLU A 147 -0.77 -4.06 -0.48
N PHE A 148 -1.04 -2.91 -1.10
CA PHE A 148 -2.42 -2.47 -1.36
C PHE A 148 -3.19 -3.49 -2.20
N TYR A 149 -2.62 -4.03 -3.28
CA TYR A 149 -3.31 -5.04 -4.09
C TYR A 149 -3.50 -6.37 -3.37
N GLU A 150 -2.52 -6.80 -2.56
CA GLU A 150 -2.66 -7.98 -1.69
C GLU A 150 -3.88 -7.83 -0.77
N TRP A 151 -3.98 -6.69 -0.09
CA TRP A 151 -5.11 -6.37 0.78
C TRP A 151 -6.44 -6.32 0.03
N MET A 152 -6.50 -5.68 -1.14
CA MET A 152 -7.71 -5.58 -1.94
C MET A 152 -8.22 -6.94 -2.44
N ILE A 153 -7.32 -7.83 -2.86
CA ILE A 153 -7.65 -9.19 -3.27
C ILE A 153 -8.21 -9.99 -2.08
N GLU A 154 -7.61 -9.85 -0.90
CA GLU A 154 -8.10 -10.49 0.32
C GLU A 154 -9.49 -10.00 0.72
N LEU A 155 -9.73 -8.69 0.69
CA LEU A 155 -11.06 -8.12 0.92
C LEU A 155 -12.09 -8.64 -0.09
N GLY A 156 -11.70 -8.75 -1.37
CA GLY A 156 -12.54 -9.32 -2.42
C GLY A 156 -13.00 -10.75 -2.08
N LYS A 157 -12.09 -11.59 -1.58
CA LYS A 157 -12.41 -12.97 -1.16
C LYS A 157 -13.38 -12.98 0.03
N VAL A 158 -13.18 -12.12 1.04
CA VAL A 158 -14.08 -12.02 2.20
C VAL A 158 -15.50 -11.63 1.77
N ARG A 159 -15.62 -10.68 0.83
CA ARG A 159 -16.92 -10.26 0.29
C ARG A 159 -17.62 -11.38 -0.47
N GLU A 160 -16.86 -12.19 -1.22
CA GLU A 160 -17.40 -13.33 -1.97
C GLU A 160 -17.92 -14.43 -1.03
N VAL A 161 -17.19 -14.72 0.04
CA VAL A 161 -17.61 -15.69 1.08
C VAL A 161 -18.86 -15.20 1.82
N GLY A 162 -18.93 -13.91 2.18
CA GLY A 162 -20.10 -13.31 2.81
C GLY A 162 -21.36 -13.31 1.93
N ARG A 163 -21.20 -13.29 0.60
CA ARG A 163 -22.31 -13.46 -0.36
C ARG A 163 -22.74 -14.91 -0.53
N ARG A 164 -21.86 -15.90 -0.30
CA ARG A 164 -22.18 -17.34 -0.29
C ARG A 164 -22.66 -17.84 1.08
N GLY A 165 -23.46 -17.03 1.79
CA GLY A 165 -24.17 -17.48 2.99
C GLY A 165 -25.19 -18.59 2.66
N PRO A 166 -25.62 -19.39 3.66
CA PRO A 166 -26.30 -20.68 3.44
C PRO A 166 -27.75 -20.49 2.94
N LYS A 167 -27.92 -20.44 1.61
CA LYS A 167 -29.14 -20.74 0.85
C LYS A 167 -28.64 -21.34 -0.47
N ASP A 168 -28.75 -22.62 -0.76
CA ASP A 168 -29.99 -23.41 -0.80
C ASP A 168 -29.74 -24.87 -0.37
N ILE A 169 -30.30 -25.26 0.77
CA ILE A 169 -30.71 -26.65 1.01
C ILE A 169 -32.18 -26.57 1.41
N SER A 170 -33.05 -26.37 0.44
CA SER A 170 -34.48 -26.59 0.60
C SER A 170 -34.77 -28.07 0.35
N CYS A 171 -35.15 -28.79 1.41
CA CYS A 171 -35.89 -30.04 1.31
C CYS A 171 -37.28 -29.81 0.73
#